data_AF-A0A3C1GXR9-F1
#
_entry.id   AF-A0A3C1GXR9-F1
#
_cell.length_a   1.000
_cell.length_b   1.000
_cell.length_c   1.000
_cell.angle_alpha   90.00
_cell.angle_beta   90.00
_cell.angle_gamma   90.00
#
_symmetry.space_group_name_H-M   'P 1'
#
loop_
_entity.id
_entity.type
_entity.pdbx_description
1 polymer ?
#
loop_
_entity_poly.entity_id
_entity_poly.type
_entity_poly.pdbx_seq_one_letter_code
_entity_poly.pdbx_strand_id
1 'polypeptide(L)'
;NPNKTLIADAFTYQTNQSDVFTGGDCYTGPRFAIDAIAAGKQAAISIHRYVQPGQSLVNGRDRREYVAINKDNFDFQGYDRIPRESVKTHYKTTGKEAFSDARPTFSEAQMKKETSRCLGCGATVIDEYMCVGCGQCTTKCKFDAISLVRTYNSGGASYEELKPLVVKNIIKRQGRILVKNVKNAFAREE
;
A
#
# COMPACT_ATOMS: atom_id res chain seq x y z
N ASN A 1 -6.41 -28.50 -3.85
CA ASN A 1 -5.56 -27.84 -2.84
C ASN A 1 -4.86 -28.90 -2.00
N PRO A 2 -3.60 -29.28 -2.30
CA PRO A 2 -2.92 -30.42 -1.68
C PRO A 2 -2.70 -30.27 -0.17
N ASN A 3 -2.54 -29.03 0.30
CA ASN A 3 -2.33 -28.68 1.71
C ASN A 3 -3.65 -28.57 2.53
N LYS A 4 -4.81 -28.85 1.91
CA LYS A 4 -6.15 -28.75 2.52
C LYS A 4 -6.49 -27.38 3.15
N THR A 5 -5.86 -26.29 2.70
CA THR A 5 -6.18 -24.93 3.16
C THR A 5 -7.35 -24.34 2.39
N LEU A 6 -7.83 -23.17 2.81
CA LEU A 6 -8.83 -22.40 2.07
C LEU A 6 -8.23 -21.85 0.77
N ILE A 7 -9.00 -21.92 -0.31
CA ILE A 7 -8.62 -21.36 -1.61
C ILE A 7 -9.15 -19.92 -1.67
N ALA A 8 -8.26 -18.98 -1.94
CA ALA A 8 -8.58 -17.57 -2.09
C ALA A 8 -7.63 -16.89 -3.07
N ASP A 9 -8.07 -15.76 -3.60
CA ASP A 9 -7.25 -14.89 -4.43
C ASP A 9 -6.02 -14.40 -3.66
N ALA A 10 -4.83 -14.50 -4.25
CA ALA A 10 -3.57 -14.23 -3.54
C ALA A 10 -3.36 -12.75 -3.18
N PHE A 11 -4.10 -11.85 -3.82
CA PHE A 11 -3.94 -10.41 -3.63
C PHE A 11 -5.02 -9.81 -2.73
N THR A 12 -6.26 -10.27 -2.91
CA THR A 12 -7.43 -9.81 -2.16
C THR A 12 -7.81 -10.74 -1.01
N TYR A 13 -7.25 -11.95 -0.95
CA TYR A 13 -7.58 -12.95 0.09
C TYR A 13 -9.07 -13.31 0.14
N GLN A 14 -9.80 -13.00 -0.93
CA GLN A 14 -11.22 -13.31 -1.09
C GLN A 14 -11.37 -14.74 -1.60
N THR A 15 -12.28 -15.49 -1.00
CA THR A 15 -12.59 -16.85 -1.47
C THR A 15 -13.54 -16.81 -2.68
N ASN A 16 -13.96 -17.99 -3.17
CA ASN A 16 -15.06 -18.11 -4.13
C ASN A 16 -16.35 -17.42 -3.62
N GLN A 17 -16.60 -17.49 -2.31
CA GLN A 17 -17.73 -16.80 -1.72
C GLN A 17 -17.38 -15.32 -1.48
N SER A 18 -18.17 -14.43 -2.08
CA SER A 18 -17.82 -13.00 -2.19
C SER A 18 -17.70 -12.27 -0.85
N ASP A 19 -18.41 -12.70 0.18
CA ASP A 19 -18.39 -12.11 1.52
C ASP A 19 -17.40 -12.80 2.48
N VAL A 20 -16.66 -13.82 2.01
CA VAL A 20 -15.72 -14.58 2.84
C VAL A 20 -14.28 -14.30 2.43
N PHE A 21 -13.48 -13.90 3.41
CA PHE A 21 -12.04 -13.64 3.28
C PHE A 21 -11.25 -14.52 4.24
N THR A 22 -9.99 -14.82 3.90
CA THR A 22 -9.15 -15.73 4.68
C THR A 22 -7.78 -15.13 4.96
N GLY A 23 -7.09 -15.63 5.98
CA GLY A 23 -5.76 -15.20 6.35
C GLY A 23 -5.15 -16.16 7.36
N GLY A 24 -3.85 -16.04 7.59
CA GLY A 24 -3.15 -16.95 8.48
C GLY A 24 -2.98 -18.35 7.91
N ASP A 25 -2.74 -19.30 8.81
CA ASP A 25 -2.46 -20.70 8.45
C ASP A 25 -3.64 -21.38 7.77
N CYS A 26 -4.87 -20.91 8.00
CA CYS A 26 -6.06 -21.39 7.28
C CYS A 26 -5.99 -21.12 5.77
N TYR A 27 -5.18 -20.15 5.32
CA TYR A 27 -4.94 -19.83 3.93
C TYR A 27 -3.62 -20.42 3.41
N THR A 28 -2.50 -20.08 4.07
CA THR A 28 -1.16 -20.45 3.60
C THR A 28 -0.73 -21.86 4.01
N GLY A 29 -1.38 -22.45 5.00
CA GLY A 29 -0.84 -23.56 5.78
C GLY A 29 0.16 -23.05 6.83
N PRO A 30 0.73 -23.94 7.65
CA PRO A 30 1.66 -23.58 8.71
C PRO A 30 2.86 -22.82 8.13
N ARG A 31 3.04 -21.57 8.57
CA ARG A 31 4.13 -20.66 8.19
C ARG A 31 4.65 -19.88 9.40
N PHE A 32 5.58 -18.93 9.17
CA PHE A 32 6.03 -18.05 10.22
C PHE A 32 4.89 -17.14 10.71
N ALA A 33 4.89 -16.81 12.00
CA ALA A 33 3.87 -15.91 12.58
C ALA A 33 3.76 -14.57 11.83
N ILE A 34 4.88 -14.07 11.27
CA ILE A 34 4.89 -12.84 10.47
C ILE A 34 4.04 -12.96 9.19
N ASP A 35 4.02 -14.14 8.55
CA ASP A 35 3.23 -14.40 7.35
C ASP A 35 1.75 -14.41 7.70
N ALA A 36 1.39 -15.05 8.81
CA ALA A 36 0.02 -15.11 9.27
C ALA A 36 -0.53 -13.72 9.63
N ILE A 37 0.27 -12.90 10.32
CA ILE A 37 -0.07 -11.51 10.63
C ILE A 37 -0.20 -10.67 9.36
N ALA A 38 0.71 -10.86 8.40
CA ALA A 38 0.68 -10.14 7.13
C ALA A 38 -0.58 -10.47 6.32
N ALA A 39 -0.91 -11.76 6.20
CA ALA A 39 -2.12 -12.25 5.54
C ALA A 39 -3.39 -11.71 6.22
N GLY A 40 -3.46 -11.75 7.55
CA GLY A 40 -4.60 -11.20 8.31
C GLY A 40 -4.82 -9.70 8.07
N LYS A 41 -3.73 -8.90 8.04
CA LYS A 41 -3.81 -7.47 7.70
C LYS A 41 -4.31 -7.24 6.26
N GLN A 42 -3.89 -8.08 5.31
CA GLN A 42 -4.34 -7.97 3.93
C GLN A 42 -5.82 -8.34 3.78
N ALA A 43 -6.28 -9.41 4.44
CA ALA A 43 -7.68 -9.78 4.48
C ALA A 43 -8.55 -8.67 5.09
N ALA A 44 -8.09 -8.04 6.19
CA ALA A 44 -8.80 -6.93 6.82
C ALA A 44 -8.97 -5.71 5.89
N ILE A 45 -7.94 -5.37 5.10
CA ILE A 45 -8.03 -4.30 4.09
C ILE A 45 -9.06 -4.67 3.02
N SER A 46 -9.09 -5.93 2.58
CA SER A 46 -10.07 -6.41 1.61
C SER A 46 -11.50 -6.32 2.14
N ILE A 47 -11.73 -6.77 3.37
CA ILE A 47 -13.02 -6.67 4.05
C ILE A 47 -13.46 -5.21 4.12
N HIS A 48 -12.57 -4.31 4.58
CA HIS A 48 -12.86 -2.89 4.69
C HIS A 48 -13.27 -2.26 3.35
N ARG A 49 -12.59 -2.64 2.26
CA ARG A 49 -12.93 -2.18 0.91
C ARG A 49 -14.21 -2.81 0.38
N TYR A 50 -14.45 -4.10 0.67
CA TYR A 50 -15.62 -4.84 0.21
C TYR A 50 -16.92 -4.25 0.76
N VAL A 51 -16.94 -3.88 2.04
CA VAL A 51 -18.13 -3.30 2.68
C VAL A 51 -18.41 -1.85 2.24
N GLN A 52 -17.49 -1.20 1.52
CA GLN A 52 -17.66 0.15 1.02
C GLN A 52 -18.07 0.16 -0.47
N PRO A 53 -19.32 0.58 -0.79
CA PRO A 53 -19.81 0.57 -2.16
C PRO A 53 -18.94 1.40 -3.11
N GLY A 54 -18.52 0.78 -4.22
CA GLY A 54 -17.75 1.45 -5.27
C GLY A 54 -16.23 1.50 -5.03
N GLN A 55 -15.73 0.89 -3.96
CA GLN A 55 -14.30 0.66 -3.77
C GLN A 55 -13.82 -0.57 -4.55
N SER A 56 -12.60 -0.49 -5.08
CA SER A 56 -11.93 -1.62 -5.73
C SER A 56 -11.10 -2.39 -4.71
N LEU A 57 -11.21 -3.73 -4.73
CA LEU A 57 -10.39 -4.61 -3.90
C LEU A 57 -8.91 -4.62 -4.33
N VAL A 58 -8.61 -4.17 -5.55
CA VAL A 58 -7.28 -4.30 -6.16
C VAL A 58 -6.58 -2.96 -6.39
N ASN A 59 -7.32 -1.88 -6.70
CA ASN A 59 -6.69 -0.61 -7.08
C ASN A 59 -5.91 0.00 -5.90
N GLY A 60 -4.70 0.51 -6.16
CA GLY A 60 -3.88 1.19 -5.15
C GLY A 60 -3.50 0.29 -3.96
N ARG A 61 -3.38 -1.02 -4.17
CA ARG A 61 -2.77 -1.93 -3.18
C ARG A 61 -1.32 -2.16 -3.52
N ASP A 62 -0.49 -2.05 -2.50
CA ASP A 62 0.90 -2.47 -2.56
C ASP A 62 0.96 -4.00 -2.77
N ARG A 63 1.70 -4.44 -3.80
CA ARG A 63 1.96 -5.86 -4.09
C ARG A 63 2.88 -6.51 -3.06
N ARG A 64 3.57 -5.70 -2.24
CA ARG A 64 4.52 -6.13 -1.22
C ARG A 64 5.60 -7.05 -1.78
N GLU A 65 5.98 -6.81 -3.03
CA GLU A 65 7.11 -7.47 -3.65
C GLU A 65 8.38 -6.92 -2.99
N TYR A 66 8.93 -7.70 -2.07
CA TYR A 66 10.19 -7.35 -1.43
C TYR A 66 11.33 -7.62 -2.41
N VAL A 67 11.86 -6.55 -3.00
CA VAL A 67 13.12 -6.61 -3.74
C VAL A 67 14.23 -6.27 -2.75
N ALA A 68 15.06 -7.26 -2.44
CA ALA A 68 16.22 -7.05 -1.61
C ALA A 68 17.15 -6.02 -2.26
N ILE A 69 17.60 -5.06 -1.46
CA ILE A 69 18.61 -4.10 -1.90
C ILE A 69 19.89 -4.87 -2.23
N ASN A 70 20.47 -4.63 -3.42
CA ASN A 70 21.77 -5.19 -3.78
C ASN A 70 22.86 -4.58 -2.88
N LYS A 71 23.41 -5.39 -1.97
CA LYS A 71 24.40 -4.94 -0.99
C LYS A 71 25.78 -4.68 -1.60
N ASP A 72 26.08 -5.26 -2.75
CA ASP A 72 27.37 -5.08 -3.45
C ASP A 72 27.49 -3.68 -4.07
N ASN A 73 26.37 -2.99 -4.26
CA ASN A 73 26.30 -1.63 -4.79
C ASN A 73 26.42 -0.54 -3.70
N PHE A 74 26.70 -0.92 -2.44
CA PHE A 74 26.87 0.05 -1.35
C PHE A 74 28.32 0.15 -0.92
N ASP A 75 28.81 1.39 -0.89
CA ASP A 75 30.03 1.70 -0.15
C ASP A 75 29.69 1.82 1.35
N PHE A 76 30.18 0.86 2.13
CA PHE A 76 30.05 0.87 3.59
C PHE A 76 31.16 1.68 4.27
N GLN A 77 32.13 2.23 3.53
CA GLN A 77 33.16 3.11 4.08
C GLN A 77 32.49 4.36 4.68
N GLY A 78 32.76 4.64 5.96
CA GLY A 78 32.12 5.74 6.69
C GLY A 78 30.71 5.44 7.22
N TYR A 79 30.18 4.21 7.05
CA TYR A 79 28.93 3.82 7.69
C TYR A 79 29.13 3.64 9.20
N ASP A 80 28.59 4.58 9.98
CA ASP A 80 28.73 4.52 11.42
C ASP A 80 27.88 3.38 12.01
N ARG A 81 28.55 2.44 12.68
CA ARG A 81 27.93 1.25 13.29
C ARG A 81 27.36 1.56 14.68
N ILE A 82 26.99 2.81 14.92
CA ILE A 82 26.31 3.26 16.15
C ILE A 82 25.18 2.27 16.47
N PRO A 83 24.98 1.88 17.73
CA PRO A 83 23.79 1.15 18.15
C PRO A 83 22.50 1.91 17.76
N ARG A 84 21.39 1.18 17.56
CA ARG A 84 20.10 1.82 17.27
C ARG A 84 19.62 2.55 18.53
N GLU A 85 19.14 3.77 18.35
CA GLU A 85 18.51 4.50 19.45
C GLU A 85 17.15 3.84 19.79
N SER A 86 16.84 3.74 21.08
CA SER A 86 15.57 3.21 21.56
C SER A 86 14.84 4.29 22.34
N VAL A 87 13.53 4.42 22.11
CA VAL A 87 12.66 5.19 23.00
C VAL A 87 12.47 4.44 24.32
N LYS A 88 12.26 5.18 25.41
CA LYS A 88 11.93 4.57 26.70
C LYS A 88 10.61 3.81 26.57
N THR A 89 10.61 2.52 26.88
CA THR A 89 9.47 1.61 26.64
C THR A 89 8.34 1.77 27.65
N HIS A 90 8.51 2.61 28.67
CA HIS A 90 7.54 2.79 29.73
C HIS A 90 6.65 3.99 29.45
N TYR A 91 5.60 3.78 28.67
CA TYR A 91 4.44 4.67 28.68
C TYR A 91 3.29 3.95 29.36
N LYS A 92 2.67 4.61 30.35
CA LYS A 92 1.44 4.14 30.99
C LYS A 92 0.32 5.03 30.52
N THR A 93 -0.58 4.49 29.71
CA THR A 93 -1.88 5.11 29.46
C THR A 93 -2.81 4.75 30.62
N THR A 94 -2.92 5.64 31.60
CA THR A 94 -3.84 5.48 32.75
C THR A 94 -4.69 6.73 32.96
N GLY A 95 -5.93 6.56 33.41
CA GLY A 95 -6.81 7.68 33.76
C GLY A 95 -7.36 8.43 32.55
N LYS A 96 -7.45 9.76 32.65
CA LYS A 96 -8.08 10.64 31.64
C LYS A 96 -7.37 10.64 30.27
N GLU A 97 -6.12 10.18 30.22
CA GLU A 97 -5.30 10.10 29.01
C GLU A 97 -5.29 8.70 28.38
N ALA A 98 -6.19 7.80 28.78
CA ALA A 98 -6.26 6.44 28.23
C ALA A 98 -6.49 6.42 26.70
N PHE A 99 -7.10 7.47 26.15
CA PHE A 99 -7.34 7.63 24.71
C PHE A 99 -6.32 8.52 23.99
N SER A 100 -5.32 9.06 24.70
CA SER A 100 -4.23 9.80 24.06
C SER A 100 -3.14 8.85 23.59
N ASP A 101 -2.45 9.22 22.51
CA ASP A 101 -1.29 8.46 22.04
C ASP A 101 -0.07 8.82 22.89
N ALA A 102 0.16 8.03 23.95
CA ALA A 102 1.29 8.24 24.86
C ALA A 102 2.60 7.59 24.38
N ARG A 103 2.68 7.12 23.12
CA ARG A 103 3.90 6.51 22.58
C ARG A 103 5.03 7.55 22.55
N PRO A 104 6.18 7.28 23.20
CA PRO A 104 7.29 8.22 23.19
C PRO A 104 7.92 8.31 21.81
N THR A 105 8.47 9.49 21.50
CA THR A 105 9.21 9.77 20.27
C THR A 105 10.70 9.97 20.57
N PHE A 106 11.53 9.95 19.53
CA PHE A 106 12.95 10.27 19.68
C PHE A 106 13.14 11.75 20.03
N SER A 107 14.11 12.03 20.90
CA SER A 107 14.59 13.41 21.08
C SER A 107 15.31 13.88 19.82
N GLU A 108 15.47 15.20 19.66
CA GLU A 108 16.21 15.76 18.52
C GLU A 108 17.63 15.19 18.40
N ALA A 109 18.31 14.97 19.53
CA ALA A 109 19.64 14.37 19.57
C ALA A 109 19.64 12.90 19.10
N GLN A 110 18.64 12.12 19.52
CA GLN A 110 18.48 10.73 19.07
C GLN A 110 18.15 10.68 17.58
N MET A 111 17.27 11.58 17.11
CA MET A 111 16.92 11.68 15.71
C MET A 111 18.14 12.00 14.84
N LYS A 112 18.99 12.95 15.24
CA LYS A 112 20.24 13.28 14.51
C LYS A 112 21.19 12.09 14.39
N LYS A 113 21.30 11.26 15.45
CA LYS A 113 22.10 10.03 15.42
C LYS A 113 21.48 8.94 14.56
N GLU A 114 20.15 8.78 14.59
CA GLU A 114 19.50 7.76 13.77
C GLU A 114 19.55 8.14 12.29
N THR A 115 19.43 9.43 11.95
CA THR A 115 19.55 9.91 10.57
C THR A 115 20.98 9.86 10.03
N SER A 116 22.01 9.98 10.88
CA SER A 116 23.41 9.81 10.45
C SER A 116 23.73 8.36 10.04
N ARG A 117 22.88 7.39 10.41
CA ARG A 117 22.95 6.00 9.94
C ARG A 117 22.26 5.75 8.59
N CYS A 118 21.78 6.79 7.91
CA CYS A 118 21.20 6.64 6.59
C CYS A 118 22.28 6.17 5.61
N LEU A 119 22.06 5.05 4.91
CA LEU A 119 22.96 4.55 3.85
C LEU A 119 22.97 5.44 2.60
N GLY A 120 22.27 6.58 2.61
CA GLY A 120 22.21 7.50 1.48
C GLY A 120 21.61 6.89 0.23
N CYS A 121 20.89 5.76 0.33
CA CYS A 121 20.43 4.93 -0.80
C CYS A 121 19.49 5.63 -1.78
N GLY A 122 19.04 6.86 -1.48
CA GLY A 122 18.27 7.69 -2.41
C GLY A 122 17.01 7.02 -2.95
N ALA A 123 16.52 5.98 -2.27
CA ALA A 123 15.38 5.19 -2.73
C ALA A 123 14.14 6.09 -2.73
N THR A 124 13.66 6.45 -3.92
CA THR A 124 12.40 7.16 -4.09
C THR A 124 11.32 6.15 -4.44
N VAL A 125 10.25 6.12 -3.66
CA VAL A 125 9.07 5.32 -3.97
C VAL A 125 8.23 6.11 -4.97
N ILE A 126 7.96 5.51 -6.13
CA ILE A 126 7.08 6.08 -7.15
C ILE A 126 5.80 5.25 -7.16
N ASP A 127 4.65 5.90 -7.02
CA ASP A 127 3.38 5.30 -7.37
C ASP A 127 3.16 5.47 -8.87
N GLU A 128 3.27 4.39 -9.62
CA GLU A 128 3.09 4.39 -11.09
C GLU A 128 1.70 4.88 -11.51
N TYR A 129 0.66 4.69 -10.68
CA TYR A 129 -0.69 5.17 -10.98
C TYR A 129 -0.81 6.69 -10.83
N MET A 130 -0.02 7.29 -9.94
CA MET A 130 0.02 8.74 -9.75
C MET A 130 1.15 9.42 -10.55
N CYS A 131 1.99 8.64 -11.22
CA CYS A 131 3.12 9.16 -11.98
C CYS A 131 2.63 9.92 -13.22
N VAL A 132 2.93 11.21 -13.27
CA VAL A 132 2.64 12.08 -14.43
C VAL A 132 3.78 12.14 -15.44
N GLY A 133 4.83 11.33 -15.25
CA GLY A 133 5.98 11.28 -16.17
C GLY A 133 6.89 12.51 -16.14
N CYS A 134 6.93 13.27 -15.04
CA CYS A 134 7.75 14.50 -14.95
C CYS A 134 9.26 14.27 -14.88
N GLY A 135 9.71 13.04 -14.64
CA GLY A 135 11.14 12.70 -14.57
C GLY A 135 11.90 13.22 -13.35
N GLN A 136 11.26 13.92 -12.41
CA GLN A 136 11.97 14.46 -11.24
C GLN A 136 12.63 13.37 -10.39
N CYS A 137 11.98 12.22 -10.25
CA CYS A 137 12.53 11.07 -9.54
C CYS A 137 13.86 10.57 -10.12
N THR A 138 14.03 10.56 -11.45
CA THR A 138 15.29 10.11 -12.09
C THR A 138 16.44 11.05 -11.73
N THR A 139 16.18 12.37 -11.65
CA THR A 139 17.20 13.36 -11.27
C THR A 139 17.64 13.30 -9.81
N LYS A 140 16.79 12.76 -8.92
CA LYS A 140 17.06 12.68 -7.48
C LYS A 140 17.73 11.36 -7.10
N CYS A 141 17.55 10.32 -7.90
CA CYS A 141 18.16 9.02 -7.66
C CYS A 141 19.67 9.07 -7.97
N LYS A 142 20.51 8.95 -6.94
CA LYS A 142 21.98 8.91 -7.10
C LYS A 142 22.51 7.59 -7.63
N PHE A 143 21.66 6.57 -7.71
CA PHE A 143 22.01 5.19 -8.04
C PHE A 143 21.56 4.80 -9.45
N ASP A 144 20.94 5.73 -10.18
CA ASP A 144 20.33 5.50 -11.50
C ASP A 144 19.36 4.28 -11.51
N ALA A 145 18.76 3.99 -10.35
CA ALA A 145 17.86 2.84 -10.18
C ALA A 145 16.48 3.07 -10.83
N ILE A 146 16.22 4.27 -11.33
CA ILE A 146 14.93 4.70 -11.86
C ILE A 146 15.15 5.32 -13.23
N SER A 147 14.60 4.67 -14.25
CA SER A 147 14.59 5.15 -15.62
C SER A 147 13.18 5.55 -16.06
N LEU A 148 13.05 6.65 -16.79
CA LEU A 148 11.79 7.02 -17.43
C LEU A 148 11.72 6.35 -18.80
N VAL A 149 10.84 5.38 -18.97
CA VAL A 149 10.60 4.71 -20.26
C VAL A 149 9.26 5.16 -20.82
N ARG A 150 9.25 5.63 -22.07
CA ARG A 150 8.01 6.00 -22.76
C ARG A 150 7.27 4.74 -23.19
N THR A 151 6.18 4.41 -22.51
CA THR A 151 5.37 3.21 -22.78
C THR A 151 4.22 3.45 -23.75
N TYR A 152 3.66 4.67 -23.79
CA TYR A 152 2.58 5.03 -24.72
C TYR A 152 2.61 6.53 -25.06
N ASN A 153 1.96 6.89 -26.17
CA ASN A 153 1.75 8.26 -26.58
C ASN A 153 0.37 8.73 -26.11
N SER A 154 0.32 9.40 -24.96
CA SER A 154 -0.87 10.11 -24.51
C SER A 154 -0.56 11.59 -24.33
N GLY A 155 -1.38 12.47 -24.91
CA GLY A 155 -1.46 13.84 -24.42
C GLY A 155 -2.15 13.85 -23.07
N GLY A 156 -1.50 14.40 -22.05
CA GLY A 156 -2.23 14.81 -20.84
C GLY A 156 -3.26 15.87 -21.24
N ALA A 157 -4.46 15.82 -20.67
CA ALA A 157 -5.43 16.88 -20.87
C ALA A 157 -4.89 18.18 -20.26
N SER A 158 -5.04 19.30 -20.96
CA SER A 158 -4.72 20.59 -20.37
C SER A 158 -5.61 20.84 -19.13
N TYR A 159 -5.22 21.77 -18.27
CA TYR A 159 -6.02 22.12 -17.09
C TYR A 159 -7.44 22.58 -17.48
N GLU A 160 -7.57 23.24 -18.62
CA GLU A 160 -8.83 23.69 -19.19
C GLU A 160 -9.68 22.51 -19.69
N GLU A 161 -9.04 21.48 -20.25
CA GLU A 161 -9.68 20.27 -20.76
C GLU A 161 -10.02 19.25 -19.66
N LEU A 162 -9.41 19.37 -18.48
CA LEU A 162 -9.64 18.48 -17.33
C LEU A 162 -11.09 18.51 -16.86
N LYS A 163 -11.70 19.69 -16.73
CA LYS A 163 -13.11 19.83 -16.29
C LYS A 163 -14.09 19.05 -17.17
N PRO A 164 -14.14 19.26 -18.49
CA PRO A 164 -15.10 18.54 -19.34
C PRO A 164 -14.83 17.02 -19.35
N LEU A 165 -13.57 16.59 -19.31
CA LEU A 165 -13.22 15.16 -19.25
C LEU A 165 -13.66 14.50 -17.93
N VAL A 166 -13.41 15.16 -16.80
CA VAL A 166 -13.84 14.68 -15.48
C VAL A 166 -15.36 14.64 -15.39
N VAL A 167 -16.06 15.68 -15.85
CA VAL A 167 -17.53 15.72 -15.88
C VAL A 167 -18.10 14.60 -16.75
N LYS A 168 -17.55 14.37 -17.94
CA LYS A 168 -17.95 13.25 -18.82
C LYS A 168 -17.79 11.90 -18.12
N ASN A 169 -16.68 11.68 -17.41
CA ASN A 169 -16.45 10.45 -16.66
C ASN A 169 -17.39 10.31 -15.46
N ILE A 170 -17.70 11.40 -14.75
CA ILE A 170 -18.69 11.42 -13.66
C ILE A 170 -20.07 11.06 -14.18
N ILE A 171 -20.53 11.65 -15.28
CA ILE A 171 -21.82 11.35 -15.91
C ILE A 171 -21.87 9.88 -16.34
N LYS A 172 -20.82 9.38 -16.99
CA LYS A 172 -20.73 7.98 -17.42
C LYS A 172 -20.76 7.02 -16.21
N ARG A 173 -20.13 7.39 -15.10
CA ARG A 173 -20.16 6.64 -13.85
C ARG A 173 -21.56 6.65 -13.23
N GLN A 174 -22.22 7.80 -13.13
CA GLN A 174 -23.59 7.95 -12.65
C GLN A 174 -24.57 7.09 -13.48
N GLY A 175 -24.46 7.13 -14.82
CA GLY A 175 -25.24 6.28 -15.70
C GLY A 175 -25.02 4.79 -15.45
N ARG A 176 -23.76 4.35 -15.28
CA ARG A 176 -23.46 2.94 -14.92
C ARG A 176 -24.02 2.54 -13.55
N ILE A 177 -23.99 3.44 -12.56
CA ILE A 177 -24.56 3.20 -11.23
C ILE A 177 -26.08 3.05 -11.35
N LEU A 178 -26.74 3.94 -12.08
CA LEU A 178 -28.19 3.88 -12.30
C LEU A 178 -28.59 2.55 -12.97
N VAL A 179 -27.91 2.18 -14.05
CA VAL A 179 -28.15 0.90 -14.75
C VAL A 179 -27.93 -0.30 -13.82
N LYS A 180 -26.88 -0.28 -13.00
CA LYS A 180 -26.61 -1.34 -12.01
C LYS A 180 -27.70 -1.41 -10.95
N ASN A 181 -28.18 -0.28 -10.45
CA ASN A 181 -29.26 -0.23 -9.46
C ASN A 181 -30.58 -0.76 -10.04
N VAL A 182 -30.91 -0.36 -11.27
CA VAL A 182 -32.08 -0.88 -12.00
C VAL A 182 -31.98 -2.39 -12.21
N LYS A 183 -30.83 -2.88 -12.69
CA LYS A 183 -30.60 -4.32 -12.88
C LYS A 183 -30.70 -5.10 -11.57
N ASN A 184 -30.19 -4.55 -10.46
CA ASN A 184 -30.28 -5.16 -9.14
C ASN A 184 -31.71 -5.12 -8.56
N ALA A 185 -32.53 -4.13 -8.92
CA ALA A 185 -33.93 -4.07 -8.52
C ALA A 185 -34.74 -5.17 -9.21
N PHE A 186 -34.56 -5.33 -10.52
CA PHE A 186 -35.22 -6.40 -11.28
C PHE A 186 -34.73 -7.81 -10.91
N ALA A 187 -33.47 -7.97 -10.50
CA ALA A 187 -32.93 -9.26 -10.05
C ALA A 187 -33.34 -9.66 -8.61
N ARG A 188 -34.07 -8.80 -7.89
CA ARG A 188 -34.60 -9.09 -6.53
C ARG A 188 -36.09 -9.45 -6.54
N GLU A 189 -36.75 -9.37 -7.70
CA GLU A 189 -38.17 -9.73 -7.88
C GLU A 189 -38.37 -11.19 -8.37
N GLU A 190 -37.28 -11.94 -8.58
CA GLU A 190 -37.25 -13.42 -8.70
C GLU A 190 -36.79 -14.06 -7.39
#